data_AF-A0A0B6YNU1-F1
#
_entry.id   AF-A0A0B6YNU1-F1
#
_cell.length_a   1.000
_cell.length_b   1.000
_cell.length_c   1.000
_cell.angle_alpha   90.00
_cell.angle_beta   90.00
_cell.angle_gamma   90.00
#
_symmetry.space_group_name_H-M   'P 1'
#
loop_
_entity.id
_entity.type
_entity.pdbx_description
1 polymer ?
#
loop_
_entity_poly.entity_id
_entity_poly.type
_entity_poly.pdbx_seq_one_letter_code
_entity_poly.pdbx_strand_id
1 'polypeptide(L)' 'RILALARDQELKLHNIKYFVLDECDKMIGDHDMRKDVQSILKLTPREKQVMMFSATLPKDVREVCKK' A
#
# COMPACT_ATOMS: atom_id res chain seq x y z
N ARG A 1 6.65 -10.06 -1.67
CA ARG A 1 5.79 -11.23 -1.99
C ARG A 1 4.51 -10.85 -2.74
N ILE A 2 3.60 -10.05 -2.17
CA ILE A 2 2.32 -9.68 -2.83
C ILE A 2 2.54 -9.09 -4.23
N LEU A 3 3.50 -8.18 -4.38
CA LEU A 3 3.84 -7.59 -5.67
C LEU A 3 4.31 -8.63 -6.69
N ALA A 4 5.09 -9.64 -6.28
CA ALA A 4 5.54 -10.71 -7.16
C ALA A 4 4.34 -11.54 -7.64
N LEU A 5 3.49 -12.02 -6.73
CA LEU A 5 2.28 -12.78 -7.07
C LEU A 5 1.32 -11.99 -7.99
N ALA A 6 1.23 -10.67 -7.80
CA ALA A 6 0.43 -9.81 -8.67
C ALA A 6 1.06 -9.65 -10.06
N ARG A 7 2.39 -9.56 -10.15
CA ARG A 7 3.12 -9.51 -11.44
C ARG A 7 3.01 -10.83 -12.20
N ASP A 8 3.15 -11.95 -11.49
CA ASP A 8 3.06 -13.31 -12.03
C ASP A 8 1.61 -13.72 -12.37
N GLN A 9 0.64 -12.81 -12.19
CA GLN A 9 -0.79 -13.01 -12.46
C GLN A 9 -1.47 -14.10 -11.61
N GLU A 10 -0.78 -14.62 -10.60
CA GLU A 10 -1.33 -15.57 -9.62
C GLU A 10 -2.31 -14.88 -8.65
N LEU A 11 -2.12 -13.58 -8.39
CA LEU A 11 -3.00 -12.77 -7.54
C LEU A 11 -3.65 -11.62 -8.32
N LYS A 12 -4.97 -11.73 -8.52
CA LYS A 12 -5.77 -10.70 -9.21
C LYS A 12 -6.22 -9.62 -8.25
N LEU A 13 -5.78 -8.37 -8.48
CA LEU A 13 -6.06 -7.22 -7.61
C LEU A 13 -7.14 -6.26 -8.16
N HIS A 14 -7.65 -6.50 -9.36
CA HIS A 14 -8.51 -5.57 -10.11
C HIS A 14 -9.96 -5.45 -9.60
N ASN A 15 -10.36 -6.21 -8.58
CA ASN A 15 -11.73 -6.17 -8.01
C ASN A 15 -11.75 -5.87 -6.50
N ILE A 16 -10.61 -5.47 -5.91
CA ILE A 16 -10.58 -5.18 -4.48
C ILE A 16 -11.37 -3.91 -4.17
N LYS A 17 -12.13 -3.93 -3.08
CA LYS A 17 -12.89 -2.77 -2.57
C LYS A 17 -12.18 -2.04 -1.43
N TYR A 18 -11.21 -2.72 -0.80
CA TYR A 18 -10.51 -2.25 0.38
C TYR A 18 -9.02 -2.46 0.21
N PHE A 19 -8.23 -1.42 0.47
CA PHE A 19 -6.78 -1.48 0.56
C PHE A 19 -6.38 -1.05 1.97
N VAL A 20 -5.87 -2.00 2.76
CA VAL A 20 -5.49 -1.76 4.15
C VAL A 20 -3.98 -1.92 4.31
N LEU A 21 -3.35 -0.93 4.91
CA LEU A 21 -1.93 -0.96 5.23
C LEU A 21 -1.76 -0.82 6.74
N ASP A 22 -1.26 -1.86 7.40
CA ASP A 22 -0.90 -1.82 8.81
C ASP A 22 0.61 -1.56 8.98
N GLU A 23 1.02 -1.08 10.15
CA GLU A 23 2.37 -0.59 10.44
C GLU A 23 2.91 0.34 9.34
N CYS A 24 2.07 1.30 8.90
CA CYS A 24 2.37 2.11 7.73
C CYS A 24 3.62 2.99 7.90
N ASP A 25 4.05 3.28 9.13
CA ASP A 25 5.33 3.95 9.42
C ASP A 25 6.54 3.13 8.98
N LYS A 26 6.58 1.83 9.23
CA LYS A 26 7.65 0.94 8.76
C LYS A 26 7.56 0.72 7.25
N MET A 27 6.35 0.48 6.76
CA MET A 27 6.11 0.15 5.35
C MET A 27 6.40 1.33 4.42
N ILE A 28 6.06 2.55 4.83
CA ILE A 28 6.29 3.77 4.05
C ILE A 28 7.64 4.40 4.39
N GLY A 29 8.17 4.22 5.59
CA GLY A 29 9.47 4.75 5.99
C GLY A 29 10.64 4.14 5.21
N ASP A 30 10.55 2.85 4.89
CA ASP A 30 11.51 2.17 4.02
C ASP A 30 11.25 2.47 2.54
N HIS A 31 12.29 2.89 1.81
CA HIS A 31 12.18 3.33 0.42
C HIS A 31 11.75 2.22 -0.54
N ASP A 32 12.25 1.00 -0.35
CA ASP A 32 11.96 -0.11 -1.24
C ASP A 32 10.58 -0.70 -0.93
N MET A 33 10.19 -0.79 0.35
CA MET A 33 8.83 -1.12 0.73
C MET A 33 7.81 -0.10 0.20
N ARG A 34 8.12 1.21 0.27
CA ARG A 34 7.26 2.26 -0.27
C ARG A 34 7.00 2.09 -1.75
N LYS A 35 8.05 1.82 -2.56
CA LYS A 35 7.90 1.56 -4.00
C LYS A 35 7.02 0.35 -4.28
N ASP A 36 7.20 -0.71 -3.50
CA ASP A 36 6.41 -1.93 -3.65
C ASP A 36 4.93 -1.68 -3.34
N VAL A 37 4.63 -1.02 -2.23
CA VAL A 37 3.26 -0.64 -1.84
C VAL A 37 2.62 0.25 -2.90
N GLN A 38 3.34 1.27 -3.40
CA GLN A 38 2.85 2.13 -4.48
C GLN A 38 2.58 1.35 -5.77
N SER A 39 3.43 0.37 -6.10
CA SER A 39 3.24 -0.50 -7.27
C SER A 39 2.00 -1.36 -7.12
N ILE A 40 1.78 -1.97 -5.94
CA ILE A 40 0.57 -2.75 -5.66
C ILE A 40 -0.67 -1.83 -5.73
N LEU A 41 -0.63 -0.65 -5.13
CA LEU A 41 -1.75 0.31 -5.14
C LEU A 41 -2.16 0.69 -6.57
N LYS A 42 -1.20 0.86 -7.48
CA LYS A 42 -1.47 1.15 -8.91
C LYS A 42 -2.11 -0.03 -9.66
N LEU A 43 -1.93 -1.26 -9.20
CA LEU A 43 -2.54 -2.46 -9.77
C LEU A 43 -3.98 -2.70 -9.30
N THR A 44 -4.51 -1.83 -8.43
CA THR A 44 -5.85 -1.95 -7.82
C THR A 44 -6.81 -0.89 -8.37
N PRO A 45 -8.14 -1.08 -8.28
CA PRO A 45 -9.12 -0.11 -8.77
C PRO A 45 -8.95 1.29 -8.23
N ARG A 46 -9.29 2.31 -9.02
CA ARG A 46 -9.23 3.71 -8.57
C ARG A 46 -10.21 3.99 -7.44
N GLU A 47 -11.44 3.48 -7.57
CA GLU A 47 -12.47 3.58 -6.55
C GLU A 47 -12.35 2.40 -5.58
N LYS A 48 -11.83 2.66 -4.39
CA LYS A 48 -11.69 1.71 -3.29
C LYS A 48 -11.49 2.49 -1.99
N GLN A 49 -11.88 1.90 -0.87
CA GLN A 49 -11.57 2.46 0.43
C GLN A 49 -10.13 2.15 0.79
N VAL A 50 -9.36 3.18 1.13
CA VAL A 50 -7.97 3.05 1.59
C VAL A 50 -7.94 3.36 3.08
N MET A 51 -7.35 2.47 3.88
CA MET A 51 -7.16 2.65 5.31
C MET A 51 -5.71 2.36 5.67
N MET A 52 -5.10 3.21 6.48
CA MET A 52 -3.74 3.03 6.96
C MET A 52 -3.72 3.11 8.47
N PHE A 53 -3.07 2.14 9.10
CA PHE A 53 -2.95 2.01 10.55
C PHE A 53 -1.48 1.94 10.92
N SER A 54 -1.15 2.52 12.07
CA SER A 54 0.17 2.42 12.66
C SER A 54 0.11 2.84 14.13
N ALA A 55 0.97 2.24 14.96
CA ALA A 55 1.17 2.65 16.35
C ALA A 55 1.83 4.03 16.45
N THR A 56 2.70 4.39 15.48
CA THR A 56 3.33 5.71 15.42
C THR A 56 3.15 6.34 14.04
N LEU A 57 2.88 7.64 14.00
CA LEU A 57 2.66 8.40 12.76
C LEU A 57 3.40 9.73 12.83
N PRO A 58 4.74 9.72 12.66
CA PRO A 58 5.50 10.96 12.55
C PRO A 58 5.04 11.77 11.32
N LYS A 59 5.26 13.09 11.37
CA LYS A 59 4.64 14.05 10.44
C LYS A 59 4.98 13.78 8.97
N ASP A 60 6.23 13.39 8.72
CA ASP A 60 6.76 13.03 7.40
C ASP A 60 6.03 11.83 6.78
N VAL A 61 5.83 10.75 7.56
CA VAL A 61 5.05 9.58 7.12
C VAL A 61 3.60 9.97 6.87
N ARG A 62 3.00 10.76 7.77
CA ARG A 62 1.60 11.19 7.67
C ARG A 62 1.30 11.94 6.37
N GLU A 63 2.21 12.81 5.93
CA GLU A 63 2.04 13.56 4.68
C GLU A 63 2.17 12.67 3.43
N VAL A 64 2.90 11.55 3.52
CA VAL A 64 2.95 10.55 2.45
C VAL A 64 1.67 9.72 2.42
N CYS A 65 1.13 9.32 3.58
CA CYS A 65 -0.09 8.51 3.67
C CYS A 65 -1.37 9.23 3.20
N LYS A 66 -1.38 10.56 3.16
CA LYS A 66 -2.52 11.37 2.68
C LYS A 66 -2.56 11.54 1.15
N LYS A 67 -1.50 11.17 0.43
CA LYS A 67 -1.40 11.29 -1.03
C LYS A 67 -1.95 10.06 -1.72
#